data_AF-A0A7X3SND8-F1
#
_entry.id   AF-A0A7X3SND8-F1
#
_cell.length_a   1.000
_cell.length_b   1.000
_cell.length_c   1.000
_cell.angle_alpha   90.00
_cell.angle_beta   90.00
_cell.angle_gamma   90.00
#
_symmetry.space_group_name_H-M   'P 1'
#
loop_
_entity.id
_entity.type
_entity.pdbx_description
1 polymer ?
#
loop_
_entity_poly.entity_id
_entity_poly.type
_entity_poly.pdbx_seq_one_letter_code
_entity_poly.pdbx_strand_id
1 'polypeptide(L)'
;MTATAQISVQEVRDAVLVPNAASRFAPPASTAQQRRSLPGALLRRMPQFRPASQKAAMGADRRIWVLQNGEPAAVSVTTGATDGRKMEIGRVGIMPGQHVSVDSVTAK
;
A
#
# COMPACT_ATOMS: atom_id res chain seq x y z
N MET A 1 24.26 -40.37 6.18
CA MET A 1 24.75 -39.21 6.96
C MET A 1 24.16 -37.96 6.34
N THR A 2 23.55 -37.07 7.12
CA THR A 2 22.91 -35.86 6.60
C THR A 2 23.27 -34.67 7.47
N ALA A 3 23.67 -33.56 6.85
CA ALA A 3 23.99 -32.29 7.51
C ALA A 3 23.14 -31.17 6.93
N THR A 4 22.68 -30.25 7.79
CA THR A 4 21.93 -29.05 7.38
C THR A 4 22.83 -27.84 7.60
N ALA A 5 23.02 -27.05 6.54
CA ALA A 5 23.73 -25.77 6.61
C ALA A 5 22.73 -24.61 6.49
N GLN A 6 22.98 -23.52 7.22
CA GLN A 6 22.28 -22.25 7.06
C GLN A 6 23.22 -21.25 6.38
N ILE A 7 22.73 -20.53 5.38
CA ILE A 7 23.49 -19.53 4.62
C ILE A 7 22.81 -18.19 4.81
N SER A 8 23.55 -17.19 5.31
CA SER A 8 23.10 -15.80 5.34
C SER A 8 23.66 -15.06 4.13
N VAL A 9 22.78 -14.44 3.34
CA VAL A 9 23.15 -13.73 2.11
C VAL A 9 23.39 -12.24 2.36
N GLN A 10 22.62 -11.65 3.28
CA GLN A 10 22.66 -10.23 3.57
C GLN A 10 22.18 -9.96 4.99
N GLU A 11 22.90 -9.12 5.72
CA GLU A 11 22.49 -8.58 7.01
C GLU A 11 22.42 -7.06 6.90
N VAL A 12 21.27 -6.48 7.24
CA VAL A 12 21.08 -5.03 7.28
C VAL A 12 20.73 -4.63 8.71
N ARG A 13 21.55 -3.76 9.30
CA ARG A 13 21.36 -3.26 10.67
C ARG A 13 20.61 -1.95 10.66
N ASP A 14 19.85 -1.71 11.73
CA ASP A 14 19.08 -0.47 11.93
C ASP A 14 18.12 -0.13 10.79
N ALA A 15 17.59 -1.18 10.13
CA ALA A 15 16.60 -1.07 9.07
C ALA A 15 15.20 -0.77 9.62
N VAL A 16 14.46 0.10 8.94
CA VAL A 16 13.02 0.25 9.17
C VAL A 16 12.32 -0.84 8.38
N LEU A 17 11.55 -1.69 9.08
CA LEU A 17 10.86 -2.82 8.47
C LEU A 17 9.36 -2.60 8.45
N VAL A 18 8.74 -2.82 7.28
CA VAL A 18 7.27 -2.91 7.15
C VAL A 18 6.85 -4.25 6.57
N PRO A 19 5.60 -4.70 6.84
CA PRO A 19 5.03 -5.83 6.15
C PRO A 19 4.99 -5.60 4.64
N ASN A 20 5.34 -6.62 3.86
CA ASN A 20 5.32 -6.53 2.39
C ASN A 20 3.93 -6.15 1.83
N ALA A 21 2.87 -6.55 2.54
CA ALA A 21 1.48 -6.23 2.22
C ALA A 21 1.20 -4.71 2.18
N ALA A 22 1.91 -3.91 2.98
CA ALA A 22 1.71 -2.46 3.03
C ALA A 22 1.97 -1.77 1.67
N SER A 23 2.96 -2.27 0.92
CA SER A 23 3.28 -1.75 -0.42
C SER A 23 2.25 -2.09 -1.48
N ARG A 24 1.39 -3.07 -1.21
CA ARG A 24 0.33 -3.54 -2.12
C ARG A 24 -1.04 -3.01 -1.71
N PHE A 25 -1.17 -2.52 -0.48
CA PHE A 25 -2.43 -2.04 0.05
C PHE A 25 -2.87 -0.75 -0.65
N ALA A 26 -4.16 -0.69 -0.97
CA ALA A 26 -4.82 0.51 -1.45
C ALA A 26 -6.13 0.64 -0.66
N PRO A 27 -6.33 1.72 0.11
CA PRO A 27 -7.55 1.91 0.86
C PRO A 27 -8.74 2.03 -0.10
N PRO A 28 -9.91 1.50 0.28
CA PRO A 28 -11.13 1.71 -0.49
C PRO A 28 -11.34 3.21 -0.62
N ALA A 29 -11.57 3.68 -1.85
CA ALA A 29 -11.86 5.09 -2.09
C ALA A 29 -13.09 5.45 -1.23
N SER A 30 -12.94 6.43 -0.33
CA SER A 30 -14.09 7.05 0.30
C SER A 30 -14.96 7.54 -0.86
N THR A 31 -16.13 6.92 -1.01
CA THR A 31 -17.06 7.33 -2.04
C THR A 31 -17.55 8.68 -1.57
N ALA A 32 -16.88 9.76 -1.96
CA ALA A 32 -17.49 11.07 -1.94
C ALA A 32 -18.76 10.89 -2.76
N GLN A 33 -19.89 10.78 -2.05
CA GLN A 33 -21.21 10.62 -2.61
C GLN A 33 -21.36 11.79 -3.58
N GLN A 34 -21.07 11.57 -4.86
CA GLN A 34 -21.33 12.57 -5.88
C GLN A 34 -22.84 12.69 -5.86
N ARG A 35 -23.35 13.69 -5.15
CA ARG A 35 -24.77 14.03 -5.05
C ARG A 35 -25.23 14.38 -6.45
N ARG A 36 -25.56 13.35 -7.23
CA ARG A 36 -26.18 13.49 -8.54
C ARG A 36 -27.65 13.75 -8.26
N SER A 37 -27.97 15.02 -8.10
CA SER A 37 -29.33 15.50 -7.99
C SER A 37 -30.04 15.32 -9.33
N LEU A 38 -30.78 14.21 -9.48
CA LEU A 38 -32.06 13.97 -10.21
C LEU A 38 -32.19 14.50 -11.68
N PRO A 39 -33.34 14.27 -12.35
CA PRO A 39 -33.87 13.00 -12.86
C PRO A 39 -33.81 12.98 -14.41
N GLY A 40 -33.27 11.90 -14.99
CA GLY A 40 -33.14 11.76 -16.44
C GLY A 40 -33.13 10.30 -16.85
N ALA A 41 -34.20 9.58 -16.50
CA ALA A 41 -34.52 8.31 -17.15
C ALA A 41 -34.72 8.63 -18.63
N LEU A 42 -33.77 8.21 -19.50
CA LEU A 42 -33.91 7.96 -20.95
C LEU A 42 -32.54 7.83 -21.66
N LEU A 43 -31.40 8.09 -21.00
CA LEU A 43 -30.08 7.88 -21.62
C LEU A 43 -29.60 6.43 -21.38
N ARG A 44 -29.47 5.68 -22.47
CA ARG A 44 -28.84 4.35 -22.52
C ARG A 44 -27.50 4.40 -21.78
N ARG A 45 -27.38 3.58 -20.74
CA ARG A 45 -26.23 3.47 -19.84
C ARG A 45 -24.95 3.18 -20.63
N MET A 46 -24.16 4.21 -20.92
CA MET A 46 -22.82 4.07 -21.48
C MET A 46 -21.96 3.26 -20.49
N PRO A 47 -21.16 2.28 -20.95
CA PRO A 47 -20.26 1.55 -20.08
C PRO A 47 -19.30 2.53 -19.41
N GLN A 48 -19.40 2.65 -18.08
CA GLN A 48 -18.46 3.44 -17.31
C GLN A 48 -17.11 2.73 -17.36
N PHE A 49 -16.16 3.28 -18.12
CA PHE A 49 -14.76 2.90 -18.01
C PHE A 49 -14.31 3.25 -16.59
N ARG A 50 -14.07 2.22 -15.77
CA ARG A 50 -13.37 2.39 -14.51
C ARG A 50 -12.02 3.03 -14.83
N PRO A 51 -11.63 4.15 -14.18
CA PRO A 51 -10.31 4.69 -14.38
C PRO A 51 -9.30 3.59 -14.08
N ALA A 52 -8.33 3.41 -14.98
CA ALA A 52 -7.28 2.44 -14.80
C ALA A 52 -6.64 2.66 -13.43
N SER A 53 -6.55 1.60 -12.63
CA SER A 53 -5.82 1.64 -11.36
C SER A 53 -4.46 2.29 -11.62
N GLN A 54 -4.10 3.33 -10.86
CA GLN A 54 -2.83 4.04 -11.02
C GLN A 54 -1.73 2.98 -11.13
N LYS A 55 -1.03 2.94 -12.27
CA LYS A 55 0.06 1.99 -12.50
C LYS A 55 0.95 2.02 -11.27
N ALA A 56 1.12 0.86 -10.62
CA ALA A 56 2.08 0.72 -9.53
C ALA A 56 3.42 1.25 -10.04
N ALA A 57 4.02 2.18 -9.29
CA ALA A 57 5.31 2.76 -9.65
C ALA A 57 6.29 1.61 -9.94
N MET A 58 6.84 1.59 -11.16
CA MET A 58 7.84 0.62 -11.56
C MET A 58 9.19 1.13 -11.04
N GLY A 59 9.75 0.47 -10.02
CA GLY A 59 11.04 0.85 -9.43
C GLY A 59 11.10 0.58 -7.93
N ALA A 60 12.19 1.06 -7.30
CA ALA A 60 12.36 1.00 -5.85
C ALA A 60 11.42 1.95 -5.10
N ASP A 61 10.85 2.96 -5.77
CA ASP A 61 9.88 3.86 -5.17
C ASP A 61 8.49 3.23 -5.17
N ARG A 62 7.98 2.98 -3.97
CA ARG A 62 6.64 2.42 -3.72
C ARG A 62 5.85 3.37 -2.85
N ARG A 63 4.52 3.21 -2.87
CA ARG A 63 3.61 3.91 -1.99
C ARG A 63 3.19 2.98 -0.86
N ILE A 64 3.20 3.49 0.35
CA ILE A 64 2.56 2.89 1.52
C ILE A 64 1.51 3.85 2.06
N TRP A 65 0.59 3.32 2.85
CA TRP A 65 -0.45 4.11 3.50
C TRP A 65 -0.24 4.11 4.99
N VAL A 66 -0.14 5.30 5.58
CA VAL A 66 -0.06 5.49 7.02
C VAL A 66 -1.36 6.14 7.49
N LEU A 67 -1.75 5.92 8.74
CA LEU A 67 -2.89 6.62 9.31
C LEU A 67 -2.40 7.95 9.91
N GLN A 68 -2.91 9.05 9.37
CA GLN A 68 -2.73 10.40 9.91
C GLN A 68 -4.09 10.95 10.30
N ASN A 69 -4.30 11.26 11.58
CA ASN A 69 -5.57 11.77 12.12
C ASN A 69 -6.78 10.87 11.79
N GLY A 70 -6.58 9.55 11.70
CA GLY A 70 -7.63 8.59 11.37
C GLY A 70 -7.91 8.43 9.87
N GLU A 71 -7.25 9.21 9.01
CA GLU A 71 -7.38 9.10 7.55
C GLU A 71 -6.15 8.43 6.91
N PRO A 72 -6.34 7.60 5.86
CA PRO A 72 -5.22 7.04 5.11
C PRO A 72 -4.45 8.11 4.33
N ALA A 73 -3.20 8.34 4.69
CA ALA A 73 -2.27 9.23 3.99
C ALA A 73 -1.26 8.41 3.18
N ALA A 74 -1.11 8.74 1.90
CA ALA A 74 -0.13 8.13 1.01
C ALA A 74 1.27 8.68 1.26
N VAL A 75 2.24 7.79 1.49
CA VAL A 75 3.65 8.12 1.65
C VAL A 75 4.46 7.37 0.61
N SER A 76 5.28 8.10 -0.14
CA SER A 76 6.27 7.52 -1.06
C SER A 76 7.49 7.09 -0.26
N VAL A 77 7.93 5.84 -0.47
CA VAL A 77 9.07 5.23 0.21
C VAL A 77 9.93 4.48 -0.79
N THR A 78 11.24 4.51 -0.58
CA THR A 78 12.18 3.68 -1.34
C THR A 78 12.34 2.34 -0.65
N THR A 79 12.25 1.25 -1.39
CA THR A 79 12.22 -0.11 -0.85
C THR A 79 13.55 -0.82 -1.04
N GLY A 80 14.00 -1.53 0.01
CA GLY A 80 15.27 -2.25 0.06
C GLY A 80 15.09 -3.78 0.12
N ALA A 81 15.96 -4.43 0.89
CA ALA A 81 15.97 -5.88 1.03
C ALA A 81 14.67 -6.43 1.66
N THR A 82 14.35 -7.70 1.42
CA THR A 82 13.21 -8.38 2.05
C THR A 82 13.63 -9.71 2.64
N ASP A 83 13.07 -10.05 3.79
CA ASP A 83 13.23 -11.36 4.45
C ASP A 83 12.12 -12.36 4.05
N GLY A 84 11.29 -11.99 3.06
CA GLY A 84 10.13 -12.75 2.60
C GLY A 84 8.81 -12.37 3.26
N ARG A 85 8.82 -11.75 4.45
CA ARG A 85 7.61 -11.30 5.17
C ARG A 85 7.56 -9.79 5.32
N LYS A 86 8.70 -9.20 5.61
CA LYS A 86 8.93 -7.78 5.77
C LYS A 86 9.95 -7.29 4.75
N MET A 87 9.90 -6.00 4.50
CA MET A 87 10.82 -5.30 3.64
C MET A 87 11.41 -4.11 4.36
N GLU A 88 12.68 -3.88 4.07
CA GLU A 88 13.35 -2.64 4.36
C GLU A 88 12.75 -1.50 3.55
N ILE A 89 12.63 -0.36 4.20
CA ILE A 89 12.24 0.91 3.61
C ILE A 89 13.21 1.98 4.06
N GLY A 90 13.55 2.87 3.12
CA GLY A 90 14.36 4.03 3.38
C GLY A 90 13.72 4.91 4.45
N ARG A 91 14.56 5.56 5.26
CA ARG A 91 14.14 6.41 6.40
C ARG A 91 13.41 7.70 5.97
N VAL A 92 13.31 7.98 4.68
CA VAL A 92 12.63 9.17 4.17
C VAL A 92 11.12 8.91 4.15
N GLY A 93 10.37 9.72 4.90
CA GLY A 93 8.91 9.69 4.90
C GLY A 93 8.27 8.77 5.94
N ILE A 94 9.04 7.96 6.67
CA ILE A 94 8.51 7.08 7.73
C ILE A 94 9.47 6.95 8.90
N MET A 95 8.91 7.02 10.11
CA MET A 95 9.66 6.87 11.36
C MET A 95 9.41 5.52 12.02
N PRO A 96 10.38 4.94 12.74
CA PRO A 96 10.15 3.81 13.62
C PRO A 96 8.98 4.08 14.58
N GLY A 97 8.09 3.10 14.75
CA GLY A 97 6.90 3.22 15.60
C GLY A 97 5.66 3.79 14.88
N GLN A 98 5.79 4.28 13.65
CA GLN A 98 4.64 4.70 12.86
C GLN A 98 3.85 3.49 12.34
N HIS A 99 2.52 3.56 12.42
CA HIS A 99 1.65 2.50 11.94
C HIS A 99 1.38 2.62 10.44
N VAL A 100 1.43 1.48 9.75
CA VAL A 100 1.19 1.35 8.30
C VAL A 100 0.00 0.43 8.07
N SER A 101 -0.88 0.81 7.14
CA SER A 101 -2.06 0.04 6.76
C SER A 101 -1.69 -1.09 5.80
N VAL A 102 -2.17 -2.29 6.12
CA VAL A 102 -1.99 -3.50 5.29
C VAL A 102 -3.30 -4.09 4.80
N ASP A 103 -4.41 -3.72 5.45
CA ASP A 103 -5.77 -4.13 5.13
C ASP A 103 -6.76 -3.10 5.68
N SER A 104 -8.02 -3.17 5.23
CA SER A 104 -9.13 -2.37 5.71
C SER A 104 -10.43 -3.15 5.60
N VAL A 105 -11.23 -3.16 6.66
CA VAL A 105 -12.58 -3.70 6.63
C VAL A 105 -13.56 -2.55 6.37
N THR A 106 -14.32 -2.63 5.29
CA THR A 106 -15.46 -1.73 5.05
C THR A 106 -16.68 -2.33 5.72
N ALA A 107 -17.27 -1.64 6.70
CA ALA A 107 -18.54 -2.05 7.29
C ALA A 107 -19.63 -2.04 6.20
N LYS A 108 -20.45 -3.09 6.16
CA LYS A 108 -21.52 -3.30 5.18
C LYS A 108 -22.84 -2.70 5.67
#